data_AF-A0AAV5MXQ7-F1
#
_entry.id   AF-A0AAV5MXQ7-F1
#
_cell.length_a   1.000
_cell.length_b   1.000
_cell.length_c   1.000
_cell.angle_alpha   90.00
_cell.angle_beta   90.00
_cell.angle_gamma   90.00
#
_symmetry.space_group_name_H-M   'P 1'
#
loop_
_entity.id
_entity.type
_entity.pdbx_description
1 polymer ?
#
loop_
_entity_poly.entity_id
_entity_poly.type
_entity_poly.pdbx_seq_one_letter_code
_entity_poly.pdbx_strand_id
1 'polypeptide(L)' 'MTIVPKEAIEVVAESIGITNLSPDVAPAVAEDVEYRVLEIMQ' A
#
# COMPACT_ATOMS: atom_id res chain seq x y z
N MET A 1 -9.59 6.37 -5.98
CA MET A 1 -8.27 7.03 -5.93
C MET A 1 -7.95 7.10 -4.45
N THR A 2 -7.11 6.19 -3.98
CA THR A 2 -6.75 6.07 -2.56
C THR A 2 -5.89 7.27 -2.14
N ILE A 3 -5.97 7.68 -0.87
CA ILE A 3 -5.07 8.71 -0.31
C ILE A 3 -3.64 8.18 -0.10
N VAL A 4 -3.47 6.86 -0.08
CA VAL A 4 -2.18 6.20 0.07
C VAL A 4 -1.55 6.06 -1.32
N PRO A 5 -0.40 6.69 -1.60
CA PRO A 5 0.28 6.52 -2.89
C PRO A 5 0.74 5.06 -3.05
N LYS A 6 0.51 4.45 -4.21
CA LYS A 6 0.98 3.08 -4.49
C LYS A 6 2.52 3.00 -4.42
N GLU A 7 3.21 4.09 -4.74
CA GLU A 7 4.66 4.20 -4.68
C GLU A 7 5.17 4.05 -3.23
N ALA A 8 4.36 4.43 -2.23
CA ALA A 8 4.70 4.18 -0.83
C ALA A 8 4.67 2.69 -0.50
N ILE A 9 3.75 1.92 -1.10
CA ILE A 9 3.70 0.47 -0.95
C ILE A 9 4.93 -0.18 -1.59
N GLU A 10 5.35 0.30 -2.76
CA GLU A 10 6.56 -0.17 -3.46
C GLU A 10 7.82 0.06 -2.62
N VAL A 11 7.99 1.26 -2.04
CA VAL A 11 9.13 1.57 -1.16
C VAL A 11 9.14 0.68 0.09
N VAL A 12 7.97 0.43 0.69
CA VAL A 12 7.87 -0.48 1.85
C VAL A 12 8.22 -1.91 1.43
N ALA A 13 7.73 -2.39 0.28
CA ALA A 13 8.05 -3.71 -0.25
C ALA A 13 9.56 -3.88 -0.47
N GLU A 14 10.22 -2.89 -1.07
CA GLU A 14 11.67 -2.90 -1.27
C GLU A 14 12.43 -2.94 0.07
N SER A 15 11.96 -2.18 1.07
CA SER A 15 12.59 -2.13 2.40
C SER A 15 12.61 -3.48 3.13
N ILE A 16 11.69 -4.39 2.79
CA ILE A 16 11.59 -5.75 3.35
C ILE A 16 12.13 -6.84 2.39
N GLY A 17 12.80 -6.45 1.31
CA GLY A 17 13.41 -7.36 0.35
C GLY A 17 12.48 -7.91 -0.73
N ILE A 18 11.28 -7.33 -0.90
CA ILE A 18 10.37 -7.66 -2.00
C ILE A 18 10.59 -6.65 -3.13
N THR A 19 11.34 -7.07 -4.16
CA THR A 19 11.75 -6.18 -5.26
C THR A 19 10.96 -6.38 -6.55
N ASN A 20 10.08 -7.38 -6.61
CA ASN A 20 9.27 -7.70 -7.79
C ASN A 20 7.80 -7.86 -7.41
N LEU A 21 7.19 -6.75 -7.02
CA LEU A 21 5.77 -6.69 -6.71
C LEU A 21 4.96 -6.61 -8.02
N SER A 22 3.86 -7.36 -8.10
CA SER A 22 2.95 -7.24 -9.25
C SER A 22 2.35 -5.82 -9.31
N PRO A 23 2.23 -5.20 -10.50
CA PRO A 23 1.63 -3.88 -10.66
C PRO A 23 0.20 -3.76 -10.09
N ASP A 24 -0.51 -4.88 -9.98
CA ASP A 24 -1.88 -4.93 -9.46
C ASP A 24 -1.95 -5.03 -7.93
N VAL A 25 -0.85 -5.39 -7.26
CA VAL A 25 -0.82 -5.59 -5.80
C VAL A 25 -0.63 -4.27 -5.05
N ALA A 26 0.24 -3.39 -5.54
CA ALA A 26 0.47 -2.08 -4.92
C ALA A 26 -0.82 -1.24 -4.77
N PRO A 27 -1.68 -1.08 -5.80
CA PRO A 27 -2.93 -0.34 -5.64
C PRO A 27 -3.92 -1.04 -4.70
N ALA A 28 -4.01 -2.37 -4.71
CA ALA A 28 -4.90 -3.11 -3.82
C ALA A 28 -4.51 -2.95 -2.34
N VAL A 29 -3.21 -3.09 -2.04
CA VAL A 29 -2.69 -2.90 -0.67
C VAL A 29 -2.87 -1.46 -0.21
N ALA A 30 -2.72 -0.47 -1.10
CA ALA A 30 -2.96 0.93 -0.76
C ALA A 30 -4.42 1.18 -0.32
N GLU A 31 -5.39 0.57 -1.01
CA GLU A 31 -6.81 0.63 -0.61
C GLU A 31 -7.05 -0.05 0.77
N ASP A 32 -6.45 -1.20 1.01
CA ASP A 32 -6.55 -1.91 2.30
C ASP A 32 -5.95 -1.08 3.45
N VAL A 33 -4.79 -0.46 3.24
CA VAL A 33 -4.12 0.39 4.24
C VAL A 33 -4.99 1.60 4.58
N GLU A 34 -5.53 2.28 3.58
CA GLU A 34 -6.43 3.42 3.80
C GLU A 34 -7.64 2.99 4.64
N TYR A 35 -8.29 1.89 4.28
CA TYR A 35 -9.43 1.37 5.04
C TYR A 35 -9.08 1.14 6.51
N ARG A 36 -7.94 0.48 6.81
CA ARG A 36 -7.54 0.21 8.20
C ARG A 36 -7.20 1.48 8.97
N VAL A 37 -6.57 2.46 8.34
CA VAL A 37 -6.29 3.75 8.98
C VAL A 37 -7.59 4.49 9.32
N LEU A 38 -8.55 4.50 8.40
CA LEU A 38 -9.87 5.11 8.63
C LEU A 38 -10.66 4.43 9.75
N GLU A 39 -10.53 3.11 9.91
CA GLU A 39 -11.11 2.39 11.06
C GLU A 39 -10.43 2.76 12.38
N ILE A 40 -9.11 2.94 12.41
CA ILE A 40 -8.36 3.29 13.63
C ILE A 40 -8.72 4.70 14.14
N MET A 41 -9.08 5.61 13.23
CA MET A 41 -9.40 7.00 13.56
C MET A 41 -10.82 7.20 14.12
N GLN A 42 -11.67 6.18 14.10
CA GLN A 42 -13.03 6.20 14.67
C GLN A 42 -13.02 5.86 16.16
#